data_AF-A0A424PIT4-F1
#
_entry.id   AF-A0A424PIT4-F1
#
_cell.length_a   1.000
_cell.length_b   1.000
_cell.length_c   1.000
_cell.angle_alpha   90.00
_cell.angle_beta   90.00
_cell.angle_gamma   90.00
#
_symmetry.space_group_name_H-M   'P 1'
#
loop_
_entity.id
_entity.type
_entity.pdbx_description
1 polymer ?
#
loop_
_entity_poly.entity_id
_entity_poly.type
_entity_poly.pdbx_seq_one_letter_code
_entity_poly.pdbx_strand_id
1 'polypeptide(L)'
;MKCIPIILISLFLSGCGLFHKPSAKEEVWSKLGIDSLHFKSCGPQSLSELHQHFIENVTMQMVSIQLQENRAINIFKGLGLLHTEFRRITCPPELRAYLKRNNFEYEKIKYTDLQDEDFAIVLLKGYDDIHEWHWATWPNDAKTIPTFFKKYTKIITTYKIYKKI
;
A
#
# COMPACT_ATOMS: atom_id res chain seq x y z
N MET A 1 -12.28 40.80 -24.55
CA MET A 1 -12.40 40.08 -23.26
C MET A 1 -12.56 38.59 -23.54
N LYS A 2 -11.47 37.82 -23.46
CA LYS A 2 -11.50 36.35 -23.68
C LYS A 2 -10.55 35.68 -22.68
N CYS A 3 -10.88 35.73 -21.40
CA CYS A 3 -10.12 35.06 -20.32
C CYS A 3 -11.03 34.09 -19.55
N ILE A 4 -11.83 33.29 -20.25
CA ILE A 4 -12.83 32.40 -19.62
C ILE A 4 -12.54 30.89 -19.75
N PRO A 5 -11.71 30.33 -20.66
CA PRO A 5 -11.56 28.87 -20.69
C PRO A 5 -10.48 28.29 -19.75
N ILE A 6 -9.65 29.10 -19.07
CA ILE A 6 -8.57 28.58 -18.21
C ILE A 6 -9.08 28.15 -16.82
N ILE A 7 -10.06 28.85 -16.26
CA ILE A 7 -10.59 28.57 -14.91
C ILE A 7 -11.45 27.29 -14.88
N LEU A 8 -12.15 26.96 -15.97
CA LEU A 8 -12.96 25.75 -16.03
C LEU A 8 -12.11 24.47 -16.09
N ILE A 9 -10.94 24.50 -16.76
CA ILE A 9 -10.05 23.34 -16.88
C ILE A 9 -9.35 23.04 -15.54
N SER A 10 -9.04 24.05 -14.73
CA SER A 10 -8.50 23.84 -13.38
C SER A 10 -9.49 23.19 -12.40
N LEU A 11 -10.80 23.35 -12.62
CA LEU A 11 -11.85 22.78 -11.75
C LEU A 11 -12.13 21.29 -12.04
N PHE A 12 -11.73 20.76 -13.20
CA PHE A 12 -11.90 19.35 -13.56
C PHE A 12 -10.66 18.49 -13.29
N LEU A 13 -9.52 19.09 -12.97
CA LEU A 13 -8.26 18.38 -12.64
C LEU A 13 -7.93 18.40 -11.14
N SER A 14 -8.71 19.12 -10.32
CA SER A 14 -8.58 19.10 -8.87
C SER A 14 -9.22 17.83 -8.33
N GLY A 15 -8.41 16.77 -8.19
CA GLY A 15 -8.84 15.66 -7.35
C GLY A 15 -9.11 16.17 -5.93
N CYS A 16 -10.04 15.52 -5.22
CA CYS A 16 -10.62 16.02 -3.96
C CYS A 16 -9.62 16.10 -2.79
N GLY A 17 -8.32 15.82 -3.00
CA GLY A 17 -7.27 15.89 -1.99
C GLY A 17 -7.14 17.24 -1.31
N LEU A 18 -7.23 18.34 -2.08
CA LEU A 18 -7.17 19.71 -1.56
C LEU A 18 -8.34 20.07 -0.63
N PHE A 19 -9.49 19.41 -0.76
CA PHE A 19 -10.66 19.64 0.07
C PHE A 19 -10.79 18.66 1.24
N HIS A 20 -9.82 17.75 1.40
CA HIS A 20 -9.79 16.83 2.52
C HIS A 20 -9.60 17.59 3.83
N LYS A 21 -10.66 17.64 4.65
CA LYS A 21 -10.59 18.18 6.01
C LYS A 21 -10.06 17.08 6.94
N PRO A 22 -8.87 17.25 7.54
CA PRO A 22 -8.33 16.25 8.46
C PRO A 22 -9.25 16.10 9.67
N SER A 23 -9.44 14.85 10.11
CA SER A 23 -10.11 14.58 11.39
C SER A 23 -9.20 14.92 12.58
N ALA A 24 -9.77 15.08 13.78
CA ALA A 24 -8.99 15.31 15.00
C ALA A 24 -7.91 14.24 15.25
N LYS A 25 -8.20 12.97 14.87
CA LYS A 25 -7.22 11.88 14.95
C LYS A 25 -6.07 12.11 13.97
N GLU A 26 -6.35 12.53 12.74
CA GLU A 26 -5.31 12.84 11.75
C GLU A 26 -4.42 14.00 12.21
N GLU A 27 -4.99 15.03 12.83
CA GLU A 27 -4.21 16.16 13.35
C GLU A 27 -3.21 15.73 14.44
N VAL A 28 -3.63 14.84 15.35
CA VAL A 28 -2.74 14.31 16.39
C VAL A 28 -1.56 13.56 15.78
N TRP A 29 -1.81 12.65 14.84
CA TRP A 29 -0.74 11.89 14.17
C TRP A 29 0.15 12.76 13.29
N SER A 30 -0.43 13.77 12.63
CA SER A 30 0.33 14.71 11.81
C SER A 30 1.38 15.49 12.61
N LYS A 31 1.10 15.80 13.89
CA LYS A 31 2.09 16.45 14.79
C LYS A 31 3.29 15.54 15.09
N LEU A 32 3.13 14.23 14.95
CA LEU A 32 4.20 13.23 15.08
C LEU A 32 4.85 12.91 13.72
N GLY A 33 4.50 13.63 12.65
CA GLY A 33 4.98 13.35 11.30
C GLY A 33 4.33 12.14 10.62
N ILE A 34 3.38 11.48 11.28
CA ILE A 34 2.72 10.26 10.82
C ILE A 34 1.43 10.58 10.07
N ASP A 35 1.26 9.98 8.91
CA ASP A 35 0.04 10.00 8.11
C ASP A 35 -0.88 8.83 8.54
N SER A 36 -1.94 9.15 9.29
CA SER A 36 -2.88 8.13 9.76
C SER A 36 -3.80 7.59 8.67
N LEU A 37 -3.84 8.17 7.46
CA LEU A 37 -4.56 7.54 6.35
C LEU A 37 -3.85 6.26 5.89
N HIS A 38 -2.52 6.22 6.02
CA HIS A 38 -1.72 5.04 5.69
C HIS A 38 -2.05 3.85 6.60
N PHE A 39 -2.63 4.06 7.79
CA PHE A 39 -3.05 2.98 8.70
C PHE A 39 -4.05 2.02 8.07
N LYS A 40 -4.78 2.44 7.02
CA LYS A 40 -5.80 1.63 6.34
C LYS A 40 -5.36 1.15 4.96
N SER A 41 -4.06 1.09 4.70
CA SER A 41 -3.54 0.66 3.41
C SER A 41 -3.33 -0.85 3.32
N CYS A 42 -3.37 -1.38 2.11
CA CYS A 42 -3.17 -2.82 1.86
C CYS A 42 -1.75 -3.29 2.23
N GLY A 43 -0.73 -2.45 2.09
CA GLY A 43 0.65 -2.81 2.45
C GLY A 43 0.84 -3.16 3.94
N PRO A 44 0.47 -2.27 4.88
CA PRO A 44 0.46 -2.56 6.31
C PRO A 44 -0.45 -3.71 6.69
N GLN A 45 -1.58 -3.89 5.99
CA GLN A 45 -2.44 -5.05 6.19
C GLN A 45 -1.69 -6.35 5.85
N SER A 46 -1.15 -6.47 4.64
CA SER A 46 -0.41 -7.67 4.21
C SER A 46 0.79 -7.99 5.11
N LEU A 47 1.48 -6.96 5.61
CA LEU A 47 2.60 -7.13 6.53
C LEU A 47 2.15 -7.46 7.96
N SER A 48 0.99 -7.00 8.41
CA SER A 48 0.41 -7.44 9.70
C SER A 48 -0.02 -8.90 9.63
N GLU A 49 -0.63 -9.32 8.52
CA GLU A 49 -0.97 -10.73 8.25
C GLU A 49 0.27 -11.62 8.19
N LEU A 50 1.39 -11.12 7.63
CA LEU A 50 2.68 -11.80 7.69
C LEU A 50 3.11 -12.07 9.14
N HIS A 51 3.06 -11.05 10.01
CA HIS A 51 3.41 -11.24 11.42
C HIS A 51 2.49 -12.24 12.11
N GLN A 52 1.18 -12.19 11.84
CA GLN A 52 0.21 -13.15 12.39
C GLN A 52 0.50 -14.59 11.94
N HIS A 53 0.89 -14.79 10.67
CA HIS A 53 1.29 -16.10 10.16
C HIS A 53 2.47 -16.69 10.94
N PHE A 54 3.42 -15.85 11.36
CA PHE A 54 4.55 -16.23 12.20
C PHE A 54 4.29 -16.09 13.72
N ILE A 55 3.02 -16.00 14.15
CA ILE A 55 2.59 -15.95 15.55
C ILE A 55 3.16 -14.73 16.30
N GLU A 56 3.42 -13.64 15.59
CA GLU A 56 3.86 -12.36 16.14
C GLU A 56 2.67 -11.40 16.27
N ASN A 57 2.51 -10.78 17.44
CA ASN A 57 1.43 -9.82 17.68
C ASN A 57 1.83 -8.41 17.22
N VAL A 58 1.85 -8.19 15.91
CA VAL A 58 2.14 -6.88 15.29
C VAL A 58 0.90 -6.37 14.57
N THR A 59 0.40 -5.21 15.01
CA THR A 59 -0.80 -4.60 14.44
C THR A 59 -0.51 -3.83 13.16
N MET A 60 -1.51 -3.71 12.28
CA MET A 60 -1.46 -2.89 11.07
C MET A 60 -1.01 -1.44 11.34
N GLN A 61 -1.41 -0.86 12.48
CA GLN A 61 -0.99 0.48 12.88
C GLN A 61 0.51 0.53 13.19
N MET A 62 1.04 -0.44 13.94
CA MET A 62 2.48 -0.52 14.23
C MET A 62 3.30 -0.66 12.95
N VAL A 63 2.88 -1.55 12.05
CA VAL A 63 3.50 -1.72 10.73
C VAL A 63 3.50 -0.40 9.95
N SER A 64 2.36 0.27 9.88
CA SER A 64 2.23 1.53 9.15
C SER A 64 3.10 2.65 9.73
N ILE A 65 3.26 2.72 11.04
CA ILE A 65 4.18 3.67 11.69
C ILE A 65 5.62 3.34 11.30
N GLN A 66 6.05 2.09 11.46
CA GLN A 66 7.42 1.66 11.12
C GLN A 66 7.77 1.89 9.64
N LEU A 67 6.82 1.65 8.73
CA LEU A 67 6.96 1.94 7.31
C LEU A 67 7.24 3.42 7.08
N GLN A 68 6.44 4.30 7.68
CA GLN A 68 6.56 5.76 7.52
C GLN A 68 7.81 6.34 8.15
N GLU A 69 8.20 5.89 9.34
CA GLU A 69 9.42 6.33 10.04
C GLU A 69 10.69 5.98 9.25
N ASN A 70 10.64 4.91 8.46
CA ASN A 70 11.78 4.41 7.68
C ASN A 70 11.58 4.65 6.17
N ARG A 71 10.67 5.53 5.79
CA ARG A 71 10.32 5.78 4.40
C ARG A 71 11.40 6.63 3.72
N ALA A 72 12.07 6.04 2.75
CA ALA A 72 13.01 6.77 1.89
C ALA A 72 12.29 7.68 0.87
N ILE A 73 11.06 7.33 0.47
CA ILE A 73 10.30 8.02 -0.58
C ILE A 73 9.17 8.85 0.03
N ASN A 74 9.38 10.14 0.24
CA ASN A 74 8.42 11.01 0.95
C ASN A 74 7.47 11.83 0.05
N ILE A 75 7.20 11.36 -1.17
CA ILE A 75 6.37 12.09 -2.16
C ILE A 75 4.84 11.98 -1.92
N PHE A 76 4.42 10.98 -1.15
CA PHE A 76 3.00 10.58 -1.07
C PHE A 76 2.10 11.61 -0.39
N LYS A 77 2.64 12.39 0.56
CA LYS A 77 1.91 13.52 1.16
C LYS A 77 1.61 14.61 0.13
N GLY A 78 2.58 14.91 -0.73
CA GLY A 78 2.41 15.88 -1.84
C GLY A 78 1.41 15.38 -2.89
N LEU A 79 1.55 14.11 -3.32
CA LEU A 79 0.56 13.49 -4.21
C LEU A 79 -0.83 13.41 -3.57
N GLY A 80 -0.90 13.32 -2.25
CA GLY A 80 -2.13 13.39 -1.46
C GLY A 80 -2.96 14.65 -1.68
N LEU A 81 -2.34 15.76 -2.09
CA LEU A 81 -3.05 16.99 -2.46
C LEU A 81 -3.85 16.83 -3.76
N LEU A 82 -3.36 15.99 -4.67
CA LEU A 82 -4.07 15.63 -5.90
C LEU A 82 -5.15 14.59 -5.59
N HIS A 83 -4.83 13.54 -4.85
CA HIS A 83 -5.79 12.52 -4.49
C HIS A 83 -5.43 11.84 -3.16
N THR A 84 -6.37 11.81 -2.22
CA THR A 84 -6.13 11.31 -0.85
C THR A 84 -5.63 9.87 -0.82
N GLU A 85 -6.04 9.02 -1.77
CA GLU A 85 -5.60 7.62 -1.85
C GLU A 85 -4.08 7.46 -2.05
N PHE A 86 -3.37 8.45 -2.62
CA PHE A 86 -1.91 8.37 -2.72
C PHE A 86 -1.22 8.32 -1.35
N ARG A 87 -1.87 8.87 -0.29
CA ARG A 87 -1.39 8.82 1.10
C ARG A 87 -1.45 7.41 1.69
N ARG A 88 -2.12 6.47 1.01
CA ARG A 88 -2.26 5.07 1.41
C ARG A 88 -1.30 4.12 0.68
N ILE A 89 -0.31 4.63 -0.04
CA ILE A 89 0.59 3.77 -0.80
C ILE A 89 1.74 3.29 0.07
N THR A 90 1.92 1.97 0.11
CA THR A 90 3.20 1.31 0.44
C THR A 90 3.82 0.82 -0.87
N CYS A 91 5.02 1.30 -1.18
CA CYS A 91 5.67 0.94 -2.45
C CYS A 91 6.56 -0.31 -2.30
N PRO A 92 6.88 -1.03 -3.41
CA PRO A 92 7.69 -2.24 -3.33
C PRO A 92 9.05 -2.08 -2.64
N PRO A 93 9.83 -0.99 -2.85
CA PRO A 93 11.07 -0.77 -2.10
C PRO A 93 10.84 -0.64 -0.58
N GLU A 94 9.77 0.03 -0.18
CA GLU A 94 9.42 0.23 1.23
C GLU A 94 9.04 -1.10 1.90
N LEU A 95 8.22 -1.91 1.21
CA LEU A 95 7.86 -3.25 1.65
C LEU A 95 9.10 -4.14 1.82
N ARG A 96 10.00 -4.19 0.83
CA ARG A 96 11.22 -5.01 0.91
C ARG A 96 12.17 -4.53 2.00
N ALA A 97 12.28 -3.21 2.21
CA ALA A 97 13.07 -2.65 3.30
C ALA A 97 12.49 -3.03 4.67
N TYR A 98 11.16 -3.03 4.79
CA TYR A 98 10.47 -3.49 6.00
C TYR A 98 10.77 -4.97 6.29
N LEU A 99 10.63 -5.85 5.29
CA LEU A 99 10.92 -7.28 5.44
C LEU A 99 12.34 -7.49 5.97
N LYS A 100 13.33 -6.85 5.33
CA LYS A 100 14.73 -6.94 5.72
C LYS A 100 14.98 -6.48 7.17
N ARG A 101 14.38 -5.36 7.60
CA ARG A 101 14.55 -4.84 8.96
C ARG A 101 13.92 -5.74 10.03
N ASN A 102 12.86 -6.47 9.67
CA ASN A 102 12.12 -7.33 10.59
C ASN A 102 12.53 -8.82 10.50
N ASN A 103 13.76 -9.08 10.05
CA ASN A 103 14.34 -10.43 9.95
C ASN A 103 13.49 -11.39 9.09
N PHE A 104 12.91 -10.87 8.00
CA PHE A 104 12.31 -11.68 6.96
C PHE A 104 13.20 -11.71 5.72
N GLU A 105 13.30 -12.88 5.12
CA GLU A 105 13.88 -13.08 3.81
C GLU A 105 12.75 -13.28 2.80
N TYR A 106 13.01 -12.97 1.53
CA TYR A 106 12.03 -13.17 0.48
C TYR A 106 12.70 -13.60 -0.81
N GLU A 107 11.99 -14.39 -1.59
CA GLU A 107 12.37 -14.72 -2.97
C GLU A 107 11.25 -14.30 -3.92
N LYS A 108 11.61 -13.95 -5.15
CA LYS A 108 10.63 -13.70 -6.20
C LYS A 108 10.35 -15.01 -6.94
N ILE A 109 9.10 -15.46 -6.91
CA ILE A 109 8.64 -16.65 -7.65
C ILE A 109 7.52 -16.30 -8.61
N LYS A 110 7.13 -17.26 -9.46
CA LYS A 110 5.86 -17.15 -10.18
C LYS A 110 4.73 -17.48 -9.21
N TYR A 111 3.60 -16.80 -9.37
CA TYR A 111 2.39 -17.08 -8.59
C TYR A 111 1.94 -18.53 -8.67
N THR A 112 2.08 -19.16 -9.84
CA THR A 112 1.72 -20.57 -10.08
C THR A 112 2.54 -21.58 -9.30
N ASP A 113 3.66 -21.14 -8.71
CA ASP A 113 4.61 -22.01 -8.02
C ASP A 113 4.37 -22.01 -6.49
N LEU A 114 3.42 -21.19 -6.00
CA LEU A 114 3.02 -21.14 -4.59
C LEU A 114 2.38 -22.47 -4.15
N GLN A 115 2.79 -22.95 -2.98
CA GLN A 115 2.21 -24.12 -2.30
C GLN A 115 1.31 -23.68 -1.13
N ASP A 116 0.47 -24.58 -0.62
CA ASP A 116 -0.52 -24.26 0.41
C ASP A 116 0.12 -23.82 1.74
N GLU A 117 1.31 -24.33 2.06
CA GLU A 117 2.08 -23.99 3.26
C GLU A 117 2.86 -22.68 3.15
N ASP A 118 2.93 -22.09 1.95
CA ASP A 118 3.69 -20.87 1.73
C ASP A 118 3.00 -19.65 2.35
N PHE A 119 3.81 -18.66 2.73
CA PHE A 119 3.33 -17.29 2.88
C PHE A 119 3.92 -16.42 1.78
N ALA A 120 3.08 -15.63 1.11
CA ALA A 120 3.54 -14.69 0.10
C ALA A 120 2.77 -13.38 0.11
N ILE A 121 3.45 -12.30 -0.29
CA ILE A 121 2.82 -11.03 -0.62
C ILE A 121 2.87 -10.83 -2.13
N VAL A 122 1.70 -10.58 -2.72
CA VAL A 122 1.50 -10.51 -4.16
C VAL A 122 1.11 -9.08 -4.54
N LEU A 123 1.83 -8.50 -5.50
CA LEU A 123 1.47 -7.20 -6.08
C LEU A 123 0.52 -7.41 -7.26
N LEU A 124 -0.66 -6.82 -7.16
CA LEU A 124 -1.68 -6.82 -8.18
C LEU A 124 -1.77 -5.44 -8.83
N LYS A 125 -2.11 -5.44 -10.12
CA LYS A 125 -2.41 -4.23 -10.89
C LYS A 125 -3.72 -4.43 -11.65
N GLY A 126 -4.55 -3.40 -11.69
CA GLY A 126 -5.76 -3.36 -12.49
C GLY A 126 -5.52 -2.78 -13.89
N TYR A 127 -6.58 -2.17 -14.43
CA TYR A 127 -6.56 -1.46 -15.70
C TYR A 127 -5.90 -0.08 -15.57
N ASP A 128 -6.20 0.65 -14.49
CA ASP A 128 -5.68 2.01 -14.26
C ASP A 128 -4.21 1.97 -13.77
N ASP A 129 -3.32 2.63 -14.51
CA ASP A 129 -1.89 2.64 -14.23
C ASP A 129 -1.50 3.38 -12.93
N ILE A 130 -2.39 4.24 -12.42
CA ILE A 130 -2.12 5.17 -11.32
C ILE A 130 -2.81 4.72 -10.03
N HIS A 131 -4.07 4.30 -10.12
CA HIS A 131 -4.93 4.10 -8.96
C HIS A 131 -5.18 2.62 -8.61
N GLU A 132 -5.06 1.71 -9.57
CA GLU A 132 -5.40 0.30 -9.36
C GLU A 132 -4.18 -0.56 -9.06
N TRP A 133 -3.66 -0.40 -7.84
CA TRP A 133 -2.58 -1.22 -7.29
C TRP A 133 -3.01 -1.80 -5.95
N HIS A 134 -2.67 -3.06 -5.69
CA HIS A 134 -3.06 -3.73 -4.46
C HIS A 134 -2.03 -4.76 -4.01
N TRP A 135 -1.78 -4.82 -2.69
CA TRP A 135 -1.05 -5.90 -2.05
C TRP A 135 -2.05 -6.91 -1.51
N ALA A 136 -1.92 -8.16 -1.93
CA ALA A 136 -2.69 -9.30 -1.42
C ALA A 136 -1.75 -10.32 -0.79
N THR A 137 -2.27 -11.21 0.06
CA THR A 137 -1.47 -12.26 0.70
C THR A 137 -1.92 -13.66 0.32
N TRP A 138 -0.96 -14.58 0.22
CA TRP A 138 -1.23 -16.01 0.16
C TRP A 138 -0.94 -16.62 1.55
N PRO A 139 -1.80 -17.51 2.08
CA PRO A 139 -3.01 -18.07 1.45
C PRO A 139 -4.30 -17.26 1.67
N ASN A 140 -4.28 -16.20 2.48
CA ASN A 140 -5.52 -15.51 2.92
C ASN A 140 -6.40 -15.02 1.76
N ASP A 141 -5.79 -14.47 0.71
CA ASP A 141 -6.47 -13.92 -0.47
C ASP A 141 -6.41 -14.86 -1.68
N ALA A 142 -6.00 -16.13 -1.52
CA ALA A 142 -5.77 -17.07 -2.62
C ALA A 142 -6.93 -17.13 -3.63
N LYS A 143 -8.18 -17.07 -3.14
CA LYS A 143 -9.39 -17.13 -3.98
C LYS A 143 -9.64 -15.84 -4.76
N THR A 144 -9.25 -14.69 -4.23
CA THR A 144 -9.56 -13.37 -4.80
C THR A 144 -8.42 -12.86 -5.67
N ILE A 145 -7.16 -13.23 -5.39
CA ILE A 145 -5.98 -12.80 -6.15
C ILE A 145 -6.18 -12.88 -7.67
N PRO A 146 -6.65 -13.99 -8.28
CA PRO A 146 -6.76 -14.08 -9.75
C PRO A 146 -7.80 -13.14 -10.35
N THR A 147 -8.73 -12.62 -9.55
CA THR A 147 -9.90 -11.85 -10.01
C THR A 147 -10.13 -10.55 -9.24
N PHE A 148 -9.13 -10.08 -8.50
CA PHE A 148 -9.25 -8.91 -7.61
C PHE A 148 -9.75 -7.66 -8.36
N PHE A 149 -9.18 -7.37 -9.53
CA PHE A 149 -9.64 -6.34 -10.47
C PHE A 149 -10.45 -6.95 -11.63
N LYS A 150 -11.21 -8.00 -11.34
CA LYS A 150 -12.00 -8.77 -12.33
C LYS A 150 -11.09 -9.27 -13.46
N LYS A 151 -11.51 -9.10 -14.72
CA LYS A 151 -10.75 -9.46 -15.92
C LYS A 151 -9.46 -8.66 -16.14
N TYR A 152 -9.23 -7.57 -15.39
CA TYR A 152 -8.06 -6.71 -15.54
C TYR A 152 -6.93 -7.04 -14.57
N THR A 153 -7.15 -8.00 -13.67
CA THR A 153 -6.16 -8.40 -12.68
C THR A 153 -4.88 -8.88 -13.36
N LYS A 154 -3.78 -8.19 -13.10
CA LYS A 154 -2.43 -8.59 -13.48
C LYS A 154 -1.61 -8.82 -12.22
N ILE A 155 -1.00 -10.00 -12.12
CA ILE A 155 -0.02 -10.30 -11.09
C ILE A 155 1.33 -9.76 -11.55
N ILE A 156 1.86 -8.76 -10.85
CA ILE A 156 3.09 -8.06 -11.22
C ILE A 156 4.31 -8.73 -10.60
N THR A 157 4.22 -9.12 -9.33
CA THR A 157 5.30 -9.83 -8.63
C THR A 157 4.72 -10.60 -7.46
N THR A 158 5.33 -11.73 -7.15
CA THR A 158 5.04 -12.55 -5.96
C THR A 158 6.31 -12.63 -5.13
N TYR A 159 6.23 -12.26 -3.87
CA TYR A 159 7.29 -12.42 -2.90
C TYR A 159 6.92 -13.55 -1.95
N LYS A 160 7.54 -14.72 -2.09
CA LYS A 160 7.46 -15.78 -1.07
C LYS A 160 8.37 -15.40 0.08
N ILE A 161 7.85 -15.47 1.31
CA ILE A 161 8.49 -14.89 2.49
C ILE A 161 8.84 -15.98 3.49
N TYR A 162 10.02 -15.86 4.07
CA TYR A 162 10.56 -16.75 5.07
C TYR A 162 10.96 -15.95 6.31
N LYS A 163 10.75 -16.51 7.50
CA LYS A 163 11.35 -15.95 8.72
C LYS A 163 12.80 -16.41 8.79
N LYS A 164 13.71 -15.47 9.04
CA LYS A 164 15.10 -15.80 9.33
C LYS A 164 15.17 -16.42 10.73
N ILE A 165 15.61 -17.68 10.79
CA ILE A 165 15.90 -18.41 12.04
C ILE A 165 17.26 -17.97 12.56
#